data_AF-A0A7X7C3G3-F1
#
_entry.id   AF-A0A7X7C3G3-F1
#
_cell.length_a   1.000
_cell.length_b   1.000
_cell.length_c   1.000
_cell.angle_alpha   90.00
_cell.angle_beta   90.00
_cell.angle_gamma   90.00
#
_symmetry.space_group_name_H-M   'P 1'
#
loop_
_entity.id
_entity.type
_entity.pdbx_description
1 polymer ?
#
loop_
_entity_poly.entity_id
_entity_poly.type
_entity_poly.pdbx_seq_one_letter_code
_entity_poly.pdbx_strand_id
1 'polypeptide(L)'
;TSSESKLSTNTDSENQRSFTRKNYVRIEKLSPGETISLNSTDTTEWKKIPGIGSSYSSRIVKYRALLGGFNSKVQLLEVYGINSEMYSRISQYITEDTNFTKIKINELEFKDLLRHPYLNYGQVQTIINLRDKKGNITSINELSMLDEFTKDDISRLQPYLDF
;
A
#
# COMPACT_ATOMS: atom_id res chain seq x y z
N THR A 1 63.35 -41.79 -7.05
CA THR A 1 62.34 -40.73 -6.93
C THR A 1 61.02 -41.41 -6.67
N SER A 2 60.62 -41.53 -5.41
CA SER A 2 59.78 -40.52 -4.73
C SER A 2 58.50 -40.28 -5.51
N SER A 3 57.30 -40.44 -4.98
CA SER A 3 56.78 -40.78 -3.66
C SER A 3 55.29 -41.07 -3.88
N GLU A 4 54.69 -41.83 -2.94
CA GLU A 4 53.38 -41.57 -2.29
C GLU A 4 52.17 -41.09 -3.12
N SER A 5 50.91 -41.45 -2.88
CA SER A 5 50.22 -42.35 -1.94
C SER A 5 48.72 -42.03 -2.07
N LYS A 6 47.84 -43.03 -1.92
CA LYS A 6 46.56 -42.98 -1.14
C LYS A 6 45.46 -42.01 -1.65
N LEU A 7 44.14 -42.23 -1.54
CA LEU A 7 43.28 -43.18 -0.83
C LEU A 7 41.84 -43.06 -1.38
N SER A 8 41.19 -44.20 -1.55
CA SER A 8 39.79 -44.55 -1.23
C SER A 8 38.64 -43.50 -1.15
N THR A 9 37.55 -43.85 -1.87
CA THR A 9 36.12 -43.86 -1.47
C THR A 9 35.45 -42.58 -0.94
N ASN A 10 34.35 -42.16 -1.58
CA ASN A 10 33.02 -42.60 -1.16
C ASN A 10 31.89 -42.12 -2.10
N THR A 11 30.85 -42.95 -2.12
CA THR A 11 29.49 -42.73 -2.59
C THR A 11 28.89 -41.40 -2.09
N ASP A 12 28.25 -40.65 -2.99
CA ASP A 12 27.21 -39.71 -2.60
C ASP A 12 26.00 -39.81 -3.54
N SER A 13 24.89 -40.14 -2.89
CA SER A 13 23.56 -40.37 -3.43
C SER A 13 23.00 -39.11 -4.09
N GLU A 14 22.76 -39.17 -5.40
CA GLU A 14 22.09 -38.08 -6.12
C GLU A 14 20.64 -37.92 -5.67
N ASN A 15 20.43 -36.87 -4.88
CA ASN A 15 19.15 -36.37 -4.40
C ASN A 15 18.31 -35.83 -5.59
N GLN A 16 17.40 -36.65 -6.09
CA GLN A 16 16.37 -36.25 -7.05
C GLN A 16 15.40 -35.24 -6.40
N ARG A 17 15.76 -33.96 -6.40
CA ARG A 17 14.82 -32.87 -6.14
C ARG A 17 13.90 -32.72 -7.34
N SER A 18 12.72 -33.30 -7.23
CA SER A 18 11.60 -33.09 -8.13
C SER A 18 11.22 -31.60 -8.16
N PHE A 19 11.65 -30.90 -9.21
CA PHE A 19 11.13 -29.57 -9.53
C PHE A 19 9.70 -29.73 -10.04
N THR A 20 8.71 -29.75 -9.15
CA THR A 20 7.32 -29.57 -9.53
C THR A 20 7.23 -28.21 -10.23
N ARG A 21 7.05 -28.22 -11.57
CA ARG A 21 6.78 -27.01 -12.35
C ARG A 21 5.54 -26.37 -11.74
N LYS A 22 5.70 -25.25 -11.04
CA LYS A 22 4.57 -24.44 -10.58
C LYS A 22 3.74 -24.10 -11.82
N ASN A 23 2.49 -24.55 -11.87
CA ASN A 23 1.56 -24.16 -12.91
C ASN A 23 1.27 -22.66 -12.75
N TYR A 24 1.96 -21.82 -13.52
CA TYR A 24 1.68 -20.40 -13.60
C TYR A 24 0.38 -20.23 -14.39
N VAL A 25 -0.72 -19.92 -13.69
CA VAL A 25 -1.95 -19.49 -14.35
C VAL A 25 -1.65 -18.23 -15.15
N ARG A 26 -1.79 -18.31 -16.47
CA ARG A 26 -1.65 -17.14 -17.34
C ARG A 26 -2.80 -16.19 -17.06
N ILE A 27 -2.49 -15.02 -16.50
CA ILE A 27 -3.47 -13.96 -16.26
C ILE A 27 -3.67 -13.22 -17.58
N GLU A 28 -4.91 -13.18 -18.07
CA GLU A 28 -5.30 -12.36 -19.21
C GLU A 28 -5.23 -10.88 -18.83
N LYS A 29 -4.63 -10.08 -19.71
CA LYS A 29 -4.41 -8.65 -19.48
C LYS A 29 -5.56 -7.85 -20.08
N LEU A 30 -5.89 -6.73 -19.44
CA LEU A 30 -6.89 -5.80 -19.93
C LEU A 30 -6.48 -5.24 -21.29
N SER A 31 -7.47 -5.14 -22.17
CA SER A 31 -7.40 -4.47 -23.45
C SER A 31 -7.71 -2.97 -23.30
N PRO A 32 -7.30 -2.13 -24.27
CA PRO A 32 -7.67 -0.72 -24.26
C PRO A 32 -9.20 -0.54 -24.15
N GLY A 33 -9.65 0.29 -23.21
CA GLY A 33 -11.07 0.53 -22.93
C GLY A 33 -11.65 -0.30 -21.78
N GLU A 34 -10.97 -1.37 -21.35
CA GLU A 34 -11.35 -2.11 -20.15
C GLU A 34 -10.74 -1.46 -18.90
N THR A 35 -11.50 -1.44 -17.80
CA THR A 35 -11.05 -0.84 -16.55
C THR A 35 -11.37 -1.71 -15.35
N ILE A 36 -10.67 -1.45 -14.25
CA ILE A 36 -10.97 -1.98 -12.93
C ILE A 36 -11.25 -0.81 -11.97
N SER A 37 -12.01 -1.08 -10.91
CA SER A 37 -12.30 -0.10 -9.87
C SER A 37 -11.07 0.13 -8.96
N LEU A 38 -10.80 1.39 -8.61
CA LEU A 38 -9.65 1.78 -7.80
C LEU A 38 -9.68 1.14 -6.41
N ASN A 39 -10.85 1.11 -5.74
CA ASN A 39 -10.96 0.64 -4.37
C ASN A 39 -11.71 -0.68 -4.18
N SER A 40 -12.43 -1.18 -5.17
CA SER A 40 -13.25 -2.41 -5.02
C SER A 40 -12.58 -3.67 -5.56
N THR A 41 -11.29 -3.58 -5.91
CA THR A 41 -10.56 -4.65 -6.60
C THR A 41 -9.58 -5.36 -5.69
N ASP A 42 -9.33 -6.64 -5.97
CA ASP A 42 -8.33 -7.43 -5.27
C ASP A 42 -7.02 -7.51 -6.06
N THR A 43 -6.03 -8.21 -5.52
CA THR A 43 -4.73 -8.35 -6.21
C THR A 43 -4.84 -9.06 -7.56
N THR A 44 -5.85 -9.90 -7.79
CA THR A 44 -6.04 -10.62 -9.04
C THR A 44 -6.49 -9.70 -10.16
N GLU A 45 -7.46 -8.82 -9.88
CA GLU A 45 -7.91 -7.77 -10.80
C GLU A 45 -6.77 -6.78 -11.11
N TRP A 46 -6.03 -6.32 -10.08
CA TRP A 46 -4.86 -5.45 -10.28
C TRP A 46 -3.81 -6.08 -11.22
N LYS A 47 -3.60 -7.39 -11.13
CA LYS A 47 -2.68 -8.12 -12.02
C LYS A 47 -3.19 -8.22 -13.46
N LYS A 48 -4.44 -7.88 -13.78
CA LYS A 48 -4.91 -7.79 -15.17
C LYS A 48 -4.39 -6.53 -15.87
N ILE A 49 -3.99 -5.49 -15.14
CA ILE A 49 -3.41 -4.29 -15.76
C ILE A 49 -2.05 -4.63 -16.39
N PRO A 50 -1.80 -4.23 -17.66
CA PRO A 50 -0.48 -4.35 -18.29
C PRO A 50 0.61 -3.65 -17.47
N GLY A 51 1.71 -4.36 -17.18
CA GLY A 51 2.81 -3.87 -16.34
C GLY A 51 2.62 -4.04 -14.82
N ILE A 52 1.44 -4.41 -14.34
CA ILE A 52 1.22 -4.74 -12.93
C ILE A 52 1.38 -6.25 -12.72
N GLY A 53 2.27 -6.61 -11.79
CA GLY A 53 2.50 -7.99 -11.33
C GLY A 53 2.19 -8.16 -9.84
N SER A 54 2.55 -9.32 -9.28
CA SER A 54 2.28 -9.66 -7.87
C SER A 54 2.85 -8.66 -6.86
N SER A 55 4.03 -8.09 -7.13
CA SER A 55 4.66 -7.10 -6.25
C SER A 55 3.85 -5.80 -6.19
N TYR A 56 3.56 -5.20 -7.35
CA TYR A 56 2.78 -3.96 -7.43
C TYR A 56 1.36 -4.14 -6.91
N SER A 57 0.64 -5.17 -7.34
CA SER A 57 -0.71 -5.45 -6.84
C SER A 57 -0.76 -5.60 -5.32
N SER A 58 0.20 -6.31 -4.71
CA SER A 58 0.27 -6.43 -3.26
C SER A 58 0.54 -5.08 -2.58
N ARG A 59 1.44 -4.25 -3.11
CA ARG A 59 1.75 -2.93 -2.55
C ARG A 59 0.55 -1.98 -2.64
N ILE A 60 -0.12 -1.95 -3.79
CA ILE A 60 -1.32 -1.12 -4.00
C ILE A 60 -2.40 -1.49 -3.00
N VAL A 61 -2.74 -2.78 -2.88
CA VAL A 61 -3.77 -3.24 -1.96
C VAL A 61 -3.39 -2.98 -0.49
N LYS A 62 -2.12 -3.18 -0.11
CA LYS A 62 -1.64 -2.88 1.24
C LYS A 62 -1.71 -1.39 1.57
N TYR A 63 -1.25 -0.54 0.66
CA TYR A 63 -1.27 0.91 0.84
C TYR A 63 -2.71 1.44 0.90
N ARG A 64 -3.58 0.97 -0.01
CA ARG A 64 -5.03 1.24 0.02
C ARG A 64 -5.63 0.93 1.40
N ALA A 65 -5.28 -0.23 1.97
CA ALA A 65 -5.81 -0.63 3.28
C ALA A 65 -5.33 0.27 4.43
N LEU A 66 -4.11 0.82 4.36
CA LEU A 66 -3.60 1.78 5.35
C LEU A 66 -4.27 3.15 5.22
N LEU A 67 -4.53 3.58 3.99
CA LEU A 67 -5.15 4.86 3.68
C LEU A 67 -6.67 4.87 3.96
N GLY A 68 -7.30 3.69 4.01
CA GLY A 68 -8.76 3.56 4.08
C GLY A 68 -9.43 3.57 2.71
N GLY A 69 -8.68 3.36 1.63
CA GLY A 69 -9.12 3.59 0.25
C GLY A 69 -8.44 4.82 -0.35
N PHE A 70 -8.36 4.88 -1.67
CA PHE A 70 -7.87 6.04 -2.40
C PHE A 70 -9.04 6.98 -2.70
N ASN A 71 -8.89 8.25 -2.33
CA ASN A 71 -9.79 9.34 -2.70
C ASN A 71 -9.57 9.78 -4.17
N SER A 72 -8.35 9.62 -4.69
CA SER A 72 -8.07 9.83 -6.12
C SER A 72 -7.02 8.85 -6.63
N LYS A 73 -7.11 8.45 -7.91
CA LYS A 73 -6.14 7.58 -8.56
C LYS A 73 -4.73 8.18 -8.60
N VAL A 74 -4.59 9.51 -8.51
CA VAL A 74 -3.26 10.17 -8.46
C VAL A 74 -2.45 9.69 -7.25
N GLN A 75 -3.11 9.31 -6.15
CA GLN A 75 -2.46 8.78 -4.94
C GLN A 75 -1.76 7.43 -5.18
N LEU A 76 -1.97 6.78 -6.33
CA LEU A 76 -1.16 5.63 -6.74
C LEU A 76 0.33 5.98 -6.86
N LEU A 77 0.69 7.25 -7.11
CA LEU A 77 2.08 7.73 -7.12
C LEU A 77 2.74 7.64 -5.74
N GLU A 78 1.95 7.53 -4.67
CA GLU A 78 2.46 7.38 -3.30
C GLU A 78 2.79 5.92 -2.97
N VAL A 79 2.34 4.97 -3.81
CA VAL A 79 2.66 3.56 -3.66
C VAL A 79 4.09 3.28 -4.11
N TYR A 80 4.88 2.68 -3.21
CA TYR A 80 6.30 2.39 -3.45
C TYR A 80 6.57 1.66 -4.78
N GLY A 81 7.30 2.34 -5.66
CA GLY A 81 7.73 1.87 -6.97
C GLY A 81 6.81 2.25 -8.13
N ILE A 82 5.69 2.94 -7.88
CA ILE A 82 4.87 3.55 -8.93
C ILE A 82 5.38 4.97 -9.14
N ASN A 83 6.16 5.16 -10.20
CA ASN A 83 6.61 6.49 -10.64
C ASN A 83 5.64 7.08 -11.68
N SER A 84 5.88 8.32 -12.10
CA SER A 84 5.04 9.03 -13.08
C SER A 84 4.90 8.30 -14.41
N GLU A 85 5.95 7.63 -14.88
CA GLU A 85 5.91 6.85 -16.11
C GLU A 85 4.99 5.63 -15.99
N MET A 86 5.15 4.86 -14.91
CA MET A 86 4.31 3.71 -14.62
C MET A 86 2.85 4.13 -14.45
N TYR A 87 2.60 5.20 -13.67
CA TYR A 87 1.28 5.77 -13.46
C TYR A 87 0.62 6.18 -14.79
N SER A 88 1.34 6.89 -15.66
CA SER A 88 0.84 7.30 -16.98
C SER A 88 0.33 6.10 -17.78
N ARG A 89 1.08 4.98 -17.78
CA ARG A 89 0.69 3.75 -18.49
C ARG A 89 -0.55 3.07 -17.88
N ILE A 90 -0.65 2.99 -16.54
CA ILE A 90 -1.71 2.23 -15.87
C ILE A 90 -3.00 3.01 -15.63
N SER A 91 -2.92 4.35 -15.53
CA SER A 91 -4.03 5.20 -15.09
C SER A 91 -5.28 5.17 -15.99
N GLN A 92 -5.12 4.72 -17.24
CA GLN A 92 -6.20 4.53 -18.20
C GLN A 92 -7.05 3.27 -17.92
N TYR A 93 -6.49 2.28 -17.21
CA TYR A 93 -7.17 1.03 -16.87
C TYR A 93 -7.89 1.08 -15.52
N ILE A 94 -8.00 2.28 -14.93
CA ILE A 94 -8.42 2.47 -13.54
C ILE A 94 -9.53 3.52 -13.51
N THR A 95 -10.68 3.12 -12.97
CA THR A 95 -11.82 3.99 -12.73
C THR A 95 -11.88 4.34 -11.24
N GLU A 96 -11.97 5.63 -10.93
CA GLU A 96 -12.18 6.11 -9.56
C GLU A 96 -13.57 5.70 -9.06
N ASP A 97 -13.67 5.47 -7.76
CA ASP A 97 -14.92 5.17 -7.07
C ASP A 97 -14.90 5.82 -5.69
N THR A 98 -16.05 5.77 -5.00
CA THR A 98 -16.21 6.37 -3.68
C THR A 98 -16.07 5.35 -2.53
N ASN A 99 -15.48 4.18 -2.79
CA ASN A 99 -15.34 3.11 -1.80
C ASN A 99 -14.09 3.32 -0.93
N PHE A 100 -14.05 4.44 -0.22
CA PHE A 100 -13.05 4.73 0.81
C PHE A 100 -13.73 5.15 2.12
N THR A 101 -13.07 4.87 3.24
CA THR A 101 -13.58 5.06 4.59
C THR A 101 -12.78 6.12 5.30
N LYS A 102 -13.49 6.96 6.06
CA LYS A 102 -12.87 7.96 6.92
C LYS A 102 -12.41 7.34 8.25
N ILE A 103 -11.35 7.90 8.81
CA ILE A 103 -10.86 7.60 10.15
C ILE A 103 -11.65 8.44 11.16
N LYS A 104 -12.17 7.77 12.19
CA LYS A 104 -12.90 8.42 13.27
C LYS A 104 -11.94 9.03 14.28
N ILE A 105 -11.58 10.29 14.08
CA ILE A 105 -10.46 10.91 14.81
C ILE A 105 -10.71 11.00 16.32
N ASN A 106 -11.97 11.10 16.73
CA ASN A 106 -12.37 11.18 18.13
C ASN A 106 -12.46 9.83 18.83
N GLU A 107 -12.66 8.73 18.08
CA GLU A 107 -12.84 7.38 18.64
C GLU A 107 -11.56 6.53 18.61
N LEU A 108 -10.64 6.77 17.67
CA LEU A 108 -9.48 5.89 17.49
C LEU A 108 -8.36 6.13 18.51
N GLU A 109 -7.74 5.03 18.95
CA GLU A 109 -6.58 5.01 19.82
C GLU A 109 -5.30 5.48 19.12
N PHE A 110 -4.30 5.89 19.90
CA PHE A 110 -3.00 6.39 19.40
C PHE A 110 -2.39 5.49 18.32
N LYS A 111 -2.32 4.19 18.60
CA LYS A 111 -1.71 3.19 17.70
C LYS A 111 -2.47 3.08 16.37
N ASP A 112 -3.78 3.27 16.38
CA ASP A 112 -4.63 3.09 15.21
C ASP A 112 -4.58 4.33 14.32
N LEU A 113 -4.54 5.53 14.91
CA LEU A 113 -4.25 6.77 14.20
C LEU A 113 -2.86 6.75 13.54
N LEU A 114 -1.84 6.26 14.25
CA LEU A 114 -0.46 6.22 13.75
C LEU A 114 -0.27 5.30 12.54
N ARG A 115 -1.20 4.37 12.28
CA ARG A 115 -1.14 3.50 11.09
C ARG A 115 -1.50 4.24 9.81
N HIS A 116 -2.15 5.40 9.91
CA HIS A 116 -2.58 6.16 8.74
C HIS A 116 -1.38 6.83 8.05
N PRO A 117 -1.20 6.70 6.72
CA PRO A 117 -0.01 7.20 6.01
C PRO A 117 0.23 8.71 6.12
N TYR A 118 -0.81 9.49 6.42
CA TYR A 118 -0.74 10.95 6.55
C TYR A 118 -0.63 11.45 7.99
N LEU A 119 -0.44 10.55 8.96
CA LEU A 119 -0.25 10.94 10.36
C LEU A 119 1.09 10.42 10.84
N ASN A 120 1.94 11.34 11.31
CA ASN A 120 3.17 11.00 12.01
C ASN A 120 2.95 11.00 13.54
N TYR A 121 3.95 10.53 14.29
CA TYR A 121 3.89 10.44 15.74
C TYR A 121 3.52 11.79 16.42
N GLY A 122 4.14 12.89 15.99
CA GLY A 122 3.89 14.22 16.56
C GLY A 122 2.46 14.67 16.33
N GLN A 123 1.95 14.51 15.11
CA GLN A 123 0.56 14.84 14.76
C GLN A 123 -0.44 14.00 15.56
N VAL A 124 -0.20 12.70 15.73
CA VAL A 124 -1.08 11.83 16.54
C VAL A 124 -1.04 12.24 18.01
N GLN A 125 0.14 12.55 18.55
CA GLN A 125 0.29 13.04 19.92
C GLN A 125 -0.47 14.35 20.12
N THR A 126 -0.39 15.27 19.16
CA THR A 126 -1.14 16.52 19.17
C THR A 126 -2.66 16.29 19.14
N ILE A 127 -3.14 15.36 18.30
CA ILE A 127 -4.55 14.97 18.25
C ILE A 127 -5.03 14.44 19.60
N ILE A 128 -4.26 13.54 20.22
CA ILE A 128 -4.60 12.95 21.53
C ILE A 128 -4.63 14.02 22.61
N ASN A 129 -3.59 14.84 22.71
CA ASN A 129 -3.51 15.93 23.67
C ASN A 129 -4.66 16.93 23.51
N LEU A 130 -5.08 17.21 22.27
CA LEU A 130 -6.21 18.08 22.00
C LEU A 130 -7.51 17.46 22.53
N ARG A 131 -7.74 16.16 22.28
CA ARG A 131 -8.89 15.42 22.81
C ARG A 131 -8.94 15.45 24.33
N ASP A 132 -7.80 15.25 24.99
CA ASP A 132 -7.72 15.23 26.45
C ASP A 132 -7.99 16.60 27.08
N LYS A 133 -7.57 17.68 26.41
CA LYS A 133 -7.68 19.06 26.94
C LYS A 133 -9.00 19.73 26.61
N LYS A 134 -9.50 19.55 25.39
CA LYS A 134 -10.67 20.26 24.84
C LYS A 134 -11.91 19.36 24.73
N GLY A 135 -11.71 18.05 24.59
CA GLY A 135 -12.74 17.10 24.15
C GLY A 135 -12.72 16.91 22.64
N ASN A 136 -13.86 16.49 22.07
CA ASN A 136 -13.95 16.12 20.66
C ASN A 136 -13.48 17.24 19.72
N ILE A 137 -12.70 16.84 18.72
CA ILE A 137 -12.29 17.69 17.61
C ILE A 137 -13.47 17.78 16.64
N THR A 138 -13.98 18.97 16.38
CA THR A 138 -15.23 19.14 15.62
C THR A 138 -15.03 19.51 14.16
N SER A 139 -13.81 19.89 13.77
CA SER A 139 -13.51 20.26 12.39
C SER A 139 -12.03 20.20 12.06
N ILE A 140 -11.73 20.11 10.76
CA ILE A 140 -10.37 20.15 10.21
C ILE A 140 -9.65 21.47 10.54
N ASN A 141 -10.40 22.56 10.73
CA ASN A 141 -9.85 23.87 11.05
C ASN A 141 -9.13 23.87 12.40
N GLU A 142 -9.59 23.07 13.36
CA GLU A 142 -8.90 22.96 14.64
C GLU A 142 -7.49 22.40 14.50
N LEU A 143 -7.32 21.40 13.62
CA LEU A 143 -6.00 20.86 13.32
C LEU A 143 -5.14 21.88 12.56
N SER A 144 -5.74 22.67 11.68
CA SER A 144 -5.01 23.68 10.89
C SER A 144 -4.43 24.84 11.73
N MET A 145 -4.91 25.01 12.96
CA MET A 145 -4.40 26.02 13.90
C MET A 145 -3.21 25.50 14.73
N LEU A 146 -2.86 24.23 14.61
CA LEU A 146 -1.79 23.59 15.38
C LEU A 146 -0.51 23.58 14.55
N ASP A 147 0.61 23.90 15.20
CA ASP A 147 1.91 24.03 14.54
C ASP A 147 2.42 22.70 13.94
N GLU A 148 1.91 21.55 14.40
CA GLU A 148 2.26 20.23 13.87
C GLU A 148 1.61 19.88 12.53
N PHE A 149 0.69 20.71 12.02
CA PHE A 149 0.00 20.48 10.76
C PHE A 149 0.29 21.58 9.74
N THR A 150 0.92 21.19 8.63
CA THR A 150 1.08 22.09 7.49
C THR A 150 -0.22 22.19 6.68
N LYS A 151 -0.32 23.20 5.81
CA LYS A 151 -1.44 23.31 4.86
C LYS A 151 -1.57 22.08 3.95
N ASP A 152 -0.44 21.46 3.59
CA ASP A 152 -0.43 20.25 2.78
C ASP A 152 -0.96 19.05 3.56
N ASP A 153 -0.55 18.89 4.83
CA ASP A 153 -1.10 17.84 5.70
C ASP A 153 -2.62 17.97 5.83
N ILE A 154 -3.11 19.19 6.08
CA ILE A 154 -4.54 19.47 6.16
C ILE A 154 -5.27 19.09 4.87
N SER A 155 -4.71 19.47 3.72
CA SER A 155 -5.30 19.16 2.42
C SER A 155 -5.38 17.65 2.16
N ARG A 156 -4.33 16.91 2.53
CA ARG A 156 -4.26 15.44 2.40
C ARG A 156 -5.17 14.71 3.38
N LEU A 157 -5.30 15.20 4.61
CA LEU A 157 -6.11 14.58 5.66
C LEU A 157 -7.61 14.84 5.51
N GLN A 158 -8.01 16.02 5.02
CA GLN A 158 -9.41 16.44 4.94
C GLN A 158 -10.39 15.38 4.37
N PRO A 159 -10.10 14.67 3.26
CA PRO A 159 -11.03 13.66 2.74
C PRO A 159 -11.15 12.41 3.63
N TYR A 160 -10.18 12.18 4.52
CA TYR A 160 -10.07 10.97 5.35
C TYR A 160 -10.52 11.16 6.79
N LEU A 161 -10.80 12.38 7.27
CA LEU A 161 -11.20 12.58 8.67
C LEU A 161 -12.74 12.61 8.84
N ASP A 162 -13.19 11.93 9.89
CA ASP A 162 -14.53 12.00 10.45
C ASP A 162 -14.46 12.59 11.87
N PHE A 163 -15.25 13.62 12.14
CA PHE A 163 -15.22 14.44 13.35
C PHE A 163 -16.44 14.14 14.24
#